data_AF-A0A9E4QD33-F1
#
_entry.id   AF-A0A9E4QD33-F1
#
_cell.length_a   1.000
_cell.length_b   1.000
_cell.length_c   1.000
_cell.angle_alpha   90.00
_cell.angle_beta   90.00
_cell.angle_gamma   90.00
#
_symmetry.space_group_name_H-M   'P 1'
#
loop_
_entity.id
_entity.type
_entity.pdbx_description
1 polymer ?
#
loop_
_entity_poly.entity_id
_entity_poly.type
_entity_poly.pdbx_seq_one_letter_code
_entity_poly.pdbx_strand_id
1 'polypeptide(L)'
;MKRFHKIAVTIVIGLLAAPIILYAFYVLTLGPFPTSKEAALAAETETMQTAMNAMMADKNINTVSANDDTTSSLGVNTWTNLPAGPDAAALGGYLKKDTTKFYYCWTQSGEVYPHASHPVGEQPGPCPAPP
;
A
#
# COMPACT_ATOMS: atom_id res chain seq x y z
N MET A 1 -44.36 -33.21 18.49
CA MET A 1 -44.10 -32.12 17.53
C MET A 1 -43.58 -30.81 18.16
N LYS A 2 -44.12 -30.32 19.29
CA LYS A 2 -43.68 -29.03 19.92
C LYS A 2 -42.21 -28.94 20.36
N ARG A 3 -41.59 -30.06 20.77
CA ARG A 3 -40.16 -30.07 21.21
C ARG A 3 -39.17 -29.97 20.05
N PHE A 4 -39.46 -30.64 18.93
CA PHE A 4 -38.65 -30.54 17.71
C PHE A 4 -38.68 -29.13 17.11
N HIS A 5 -39.82 -28.44 17.19
CA HIS A 5 -39.95 -27.06 16.73
C HIS A 5 -39.07 -26.08 17.53
N LYS A 6 -39.02 -26.22 18.86
CA LYS A 6 -38.18 -25.37 19.71
C LYS A 6 -36.69 -25.61 19.48
N ILE A 7 -36.27 -26.87 19.38
CA ILE A 7 -34.87 -27.24 19.14
C ILE A 7 -34.41 -26.74 17.77
N ALA A 8 -35.23 -26.93 16.73
CA ALA A 8 -34.90 -26.45 15.39
C ALA A 8 -34.74 -24.93 15.34
N VAL A 9 -35.63 -24.17 15.99
CA VAL A 9 -35.53 -22.70 16.04
C VAL A 9 -34.26 -22.24 16.77
N THR A 10 -33.89 -22.86 17.89
CA THR A 10 -32.66 -22.49 18.63
C THR A 10 -31.40 -22.80 17.83
N ILE A 11 -31.34 -23.94 17.14
CA ILE A 11 -30.19 -24.29 16.30
C ILE A 11 -30.05 -23.31 15.15
N VAL A 12 -31.15 -22.97 14.46
CA VAL A 12 -31.13 -22.01 13.34
C VAL A 12 -30.64 -20.62 13.80
N ILE A 13 -31.12 -20.13 14.95
CA ILE A 13 -30.67 -18.84 15.49
C ILE A 13 -29.19 -18.89 15.88
N GLY A 14 -28.73 -19.96 16.52
CA GLY A 14 -27.33 -20.13 16.89
C GLY A 14 -26.38 -20.20 15.68
N LEU A 15 -26.80 -20.89 14.62
CA LEU A 15 -26.00 -21.05 13.39
C LEU A 15 -25.93 -19.75 12.58
N LEU A 16 -26.96 -18.91 12.66
CA LEU A 16 -26.95 -17.58 12.03
C LEU A 16 -26.20 -16.53 12.86
N ALA A 17 -26.26 -16.61 14.19
CA ALA A 17 -25.60 -15.64 15.07
C ALA A 17 -24.09 -15.88 15.22
N ALA A 18 -23.65 -17.15 15.26
CA ALA A 18 -22.25 -17.52 15.41
C ALA A 18 -21.29 -16.88 14.37
N PRO A 19 -21.57 -16.89 13.05
CA PRO A 19 -20.67 -16.28 12.06
C PRO A 19 -20.62 -14.76 12.19
N ILE A 20 -21.71 -14.11 12.60
CA ILE A 20 -21.75 -12.66 12.82
C ILE A 20 -20.88 -12.28 14.02
N ILE A 21 -20.96 -13.04 15.11
CA ILE A 21 -20.13 -12.85 16.30
C ILE A 21 -18.65 -13.09 15.97
N LEU A 22 -18.35 -14.14 15.20
CA LEU A 22 -16.99 -14.45 14.77
C LEU A 22 -16.40 -13.32 13.92
N TYR A 23 -17.19 -12.81 12.96
CA TYR A 23 -16.78 -11.70 12.10
C TYR A 23 -16.56 -10.42 12.91
N ALA A 24 -17.46 -10.08 13.83
CA ALA A 24 -17.30 -8.91 14.69
C ALA A 24 -16.04 -9.02 15.58
N PHE A 25 -15.77 -10.20 16.13
CA PHE A 25 -14.56 -10.44 16.94
C PHE A 25 -13.28 -10.33 16.08
N TYR A 26 -13.31 -10.85 14.85
CA TYR A 26 -12.20 -10.70 13.90
C TYR A 26 -11.93 -9.23 13.59
N VAL A 27 -12.95 -8.47 13.20
CA VAL A 27 -12.81 -7.04 12.86
C VAL A 27 -12.32 -6.22 14.06
N LEU A 28 -12.78 -6.54 15.27
CA LEU A 28 -12.32 -5.88 16.49
C LEU A 28 -10.86 -6.18 16.82
N THR A 29 -10.36 -7.37 16.50
CA THR A 29 -9.00 -7.80 16.86
C THR A 29 -7.96 -7.52 15.80
N LEU A 30 -8.32 -7.62 14.51
CA LEU A 30 -7.39 -7.56 13.39
C LEU A 30 -7.68 -6.39 12.42
N GLY A 31 -8.74 -5.62 12.68
CA GLY A 31 -9.22 -4.60 11.76
C GLY A 31 -10.10 -5.18 10.64
N PRO A 32 -10.78 -4.30 9.87
CA PRO A 32 -11.53 -4.71 8.71
C PRO A 32 -10.61 -5.34 7.65
N PHE A 33 -11.16 -6.24 6.83
CA PHE A 33 -10.44 -6.67 5.64
C PHE A 33 -10.08 -5.46 4.78
N PRO A 34 -8.83 -5.36 4.30
CA PRO A 34 -8.46 -4.26 3.42
C PRO A 34 -9.34 -4.33 2.17
N THR A 35 -9.79 -3.17 1.73
CA THR A 35 -10.47 -3.05 0.45
C THR A 35 -9.53 -3.51 -0.67
N SER A 36 -10.09 -3.92 -1.82
CA SER A 36 -9.27 -4.31 -2.98
C SER A 36 -8.30 -3.22 -3.42
N LYS A 37 -8.65 -1.94 -3.19
CA LYS A 37 -7.79 -0.78 -3.47
C LYS A 37 -6.62 -0.69 -2.48
N GLU A 38 -6.87 -0.84 -1.19
CA GLU A 38 -5.82 -0.80 -0.16
C GLU A 38 -4.84 -1.96 -0.31
N ALA A 39 -5.34 -3.16 -0.61
CA ALA A 39 -4.50 -4.32 -0.89
C ALA A 39 -3.63 -4.12 -2.14
N ALA A 40 -4.19 -3.53 -3.21
CA ALA A 40 -3.44 -3.19 -4.41
C ALA A 40 -2.37 -2.12 -4.16
N LEU A 41 -2.70 -1.09 -3.36
CA LEU A 41 -1.76 -0.04 -2.96
C LEU A 41 -0.59 -0.64 -2.19
N ALA A 42 -0.86 -1.44 -1.16
CA ALA A 42 0.16 -2.07 -0.34
C ALA A 42 1.11 -2.95 -1.17
N ALA A 43 0.57 -3.80 -2.05
CA ALA A 43 1.38 -4.67 -2.91
C ALA A 43 2.24 -3.88 -3.91
N GLU A 44 1.72 -2.80 -4.48
CA GLU A 44 2.49 -1.92 -5.38
C GLU A 44 3.57 -1.14 -4.61
N THR A 45 3.27 -0.64 -3.41
CA THR A 45 4.26 0.00 -2.53
C THR A 45 5.41 -0.94 -2.19
N GLU A 46 5.13 -2.19 -1.82
CA GLU A 46 6.16 -3.20 -1.53
C GLU A 46 7.04 -3.49 -2.76
N THR A 47 6.42 -3.53 -3.94
CA THR A 47 7.15 -3.67 -5.21
C THR A 47 8.08 -2.47 -5.45
N MET A 48 7.60 -1.25 -5.20
CA MET A 48 8.42 -0.05 -5.35
C MET A 48 9.57 -0.02 -4.33
N GLN A 49 9.31 -0.36 -3.07
CA GLN A 49 10.33 -0.44 -2.04
C GLN A 49 11.41 -1.48 -2.39
N THR A 50 10.99 -2.64 -2.90
CA THR A 50 11.92 -3.69 -3.33
C THR A 50 12.81 -3.20 -4.47
N ALA A 51 12.24 -2.50 -5.45
CA ALA A 51 13.00 -1.92 -6.56
C ALA A 51 13.98 -0.82 -6.09
N MET A 52 13.55 0.03 -5.15
CA MET A 52 14.41 1.04 -4.54
C MET A 52 15.61 0.40 -3.82
N ASN A 53 15.36 -0.60 -2.98
CA ASN A 53 16.41 -1.34 -2.27
C ASN A 53 17.36 -2.05 -3.23
N ALA A 54 16.84 -2.68 -4.28
CA ALA A 54 17.65 -3.35 -5.29
C ALA A 54 18.55 -2.37 -6.05
N MET A 55 18.02 -1.19 -6.41
CA MET A 55 18.80 -0.15 -7.05
C MET A 55 19.90 0.37 -6.14
N MET A 56 19.58 0.67 -4.88
CA MET A 56 20.57 1.17 -3.92
C MET A 56 21.67 0.14 -3.66
N ALA A 57 21.32 -1.15 -3.57
CA ALA A 57 22.28 -2.23 -3.45
C ALA A 57 23.17 -2.39 -4.69
N ASP A 58 22.57 -2.38 -5.90
CA ASP A 58 23.29 -2.51 -7.17
C ASP A 58 24.25 -1.34 -7.42
N LYS A 59 23.86 -0.13 -7.02
CA LYS A 59 24.69 1.08 -7.12
C LYS A 59 25.62 1.28 -5.93
N ASN A 60 25.54 0.42 -4.91
CA ASN A 60 26.32 0.55 -3.69
C ASN A 60 26.17 1.95 -3.05
N ILE A 61 24.95 2.48 -3.05
CA ILE A 61 24.58 3.77 -2.45
C ILE A 61 23.67 3.56 -1.24
N ASN A 62 23.72 4.51 -0.31
CA ASN A 62 22.89 4.53 0.89
C ASN A 62 21.91 5.70 0.93
N THR A 63 21.95 6.58 -0.07
CA THR A 63 21.06 7.74 -0.17
C THR A 63 20.66 8.01 -1.61
N VAL A 64 19.48 8.59 -1.77
CA VAL A 64 18.95 9.13 -3.02
C VAL A 64 18.50 10.57 -2.80
N SER A 65 18.32 11.36 -3.86
CA SER A 65 17.67 12.66 -3.74
C SER A 65 16.22 12.45 -3.30
N ALA A 66 15.84 13.04 -2.16
CA ALA A 66 14.49 12.89 -1.60
C ALA A 66 13.40 13.51 -2.50
N ASN A 67 12.23 12.88 -2.49
CA ASN A 67 10.98 13.39 -3.03
C ASN A 67 9.92 13.21 -1.95
N ASP A 68 10.05 14.01 -0.89
CA ASP A 68 9.22 13.98 0.33
C ASP A 68 8.69 15.38 0.68
N ASP A 69 7.98 15.51 1.79
CA ASP A 69 7.40 16.76 2.28
C ASP A 69 8.42 17.84 2.66
N THR A 70 9.67 17.44 2.89
CA THR A 70 10.78 18.37 3.13
C THR A 70 11.22 19.08 1.85
N THR A 71 10.73 18.61 0.71
CA THR A 71 10.93 19.19 -0.62
C THR A 71 9.61 19.70 -1.18
N SER A 72 9.59 20.69 -2.07
CA SER A 72 8.35 21.13 -2.75
C SER A 72 7.86 20.13 -3.82
N SER A 73 8.11 18.85 -3.59
CA SER A 73 7.93 17.78 -4.56
C SER A 73 6.51 17.24 -4.54
N LEU A 74 6.03 16.82 -5.70
CA LEU A 74 4.74 16.17 -5.87
C LEU A 74 4.95 14.66 -5.92
N GLY A 75 3.93 13.88 -5.55
CA GLY A 75 3.95 12.44 -5.77
C GLY A 75 4.14 12.11 -7.26
N VAL A 76 4.84 11.02 -7.56
CA VAL A 76 5.08 10.59 -8.96
C VAL A 76 4.60 9.17 -9.18
N ASN A 77 4.21 8.86 -10.41
CA ASN A 77 3.80 7.51 -10.83
C ASN A 77 4.58 7.00 -12.05
N THR A 78 5.63 7.72 -12.46
CA THR A 78 6.47 7.39 -13.60
C THR A 78 7.92 7.43 -13.16
N TRP A 79 8.65 6.34 -13.38
CA TRP A 79 9.97 6.06 -12.80
C TRP A 79 11.09 6.00 -13.84
N THR A 80 10.85 6.52 -15.05
CA THR A 80 11.79 6.46 -16.17
C THR A 80 13.12 7.16 -15.88
N ASN A 81 13.12 8.21 -15.05
CA ASN A 81 14.30 9.02 -14.72
C ASN A 81 14.45 9.27 -13.21
N LEU A 82 13.73 8.51 -12.37
CA LEU A 82 13.65 8.72 -10.93
C LEU A 82 13.96 7.42 -10.21
N PRO A 83 14.49 7.46 -8.99
CA PRO A 83 14.97 8.64 -8.27
C PRO A 83 16.26 9.19 -8.88
N ALA A 84 16.51 10.48 -8.65
CA ALA A 84 17.79 11.11 -8.96
C ALA A 84 18.73 11.03 -7.75
N GLY A 85 20.01 11.35 -7.94
CA GLY A 85 21.01 11.37 -6.86
C GLY A 85 22.40 10.98 -7.35
N PRO A 86 23.42 11.07 -6.49
CA PRO A 86 24.78 10.62 -6.83
C PRO A 86 24.74 9.13 -7.14
N ASP A 87 25.06 8.77 -8.39
CA ASP A 87 25.16 7.40 -8.88
C ASP A 87 23.85 6.57 -8.82
N ALA A 88 22.72 7.20 -8.50
CA ALA A 88 21.41 6.56 -8.55
C ALA A 88 21.01 6.24 -9.99
N ALA A 89 20.38 5.08 -10.18
CA ALA A 89 19.76 4.71 -11.45
C ALA A 89 18.25 4.89 -11.41
N ALA A 90 17.67 5.12 -12.59
CA ALA A 90 16.23 5.14 -12.73
C ALA A 90 15.61 3.79 -12.31
N LEU A 91 14.60 3.86 -11.45
CA LEU A 91 13.87 2.70 -10.93
C LEU A 91 13.17 1.91 -12.03
N GLY A 92 12.86 2.54 -13.17
CA GLY A 92 12.33 1.85 -14.35
C GLY A 92 13.16 0.66 -14.83
N GLY A 93 14.48 0.62 -14.57
CA GLY A 93 15.33 -0.53 -14.87
C GLY A 93 15.20 -1.71 -13.90
N TYR A 94 14.62 -1.49 -12.73
CA TYR A 94 14.40 -2.49 -11.67
C TYR A 94 12.92 -2.93 -11.59
N LEU A 95 12.05 -2.28 -12.37
CA LEU A 95 10.63 -2.55 -12.44
C LEU A 95 10.28 -3.27 -13.75
N LYS A 96 9.27 -4.14 -13.70
CA LYS A 96 8.70 -4.74 -14.93
C LYS A 96 7.98 -3.71 -15.81
N LYS A 97 7.50 -2.63 -15.20
CA LYS A 97 6.86 -1.47 -15.83
C LYS A 97 7.31 -0.23 -15.10
N ASP A 98 7.66 0.81 -15.83
CA ASP A 98 8.13 2.08 -15.29
C ASP A 98 6.99 3.01 -14.81
N THR A 99 5.74 2.58 -14.95
CA THR A 99 4.55 3.33 -14.56
C THR A 99 3.72 2.56 -13.54
N THR A 100 3.28 3.25 -12.51
CA THR A 100 2.50 2.73 -11.38
C THR A 100 1.04 3.21 -11.41
N LYS A 101 0.15 2.49 -10.71
CA LYS A 101 -1.25 2.88 -10.55
C LYS A 101 -1.43 3.96 -9.50
N PHE A 102 -0.53 4.04 -8.54
CA PHE A 102 -0.55 5.03 -7.48
C PHE A 102 0.63 5.99 -7.60
N TYR A 103 0.51 7.11 -6.91
CA TYR A 103 1.57 8.11 -6.79
C TYR A 103 2.36 7.88 -5.50
N TYR A 104 3.66 8.05 -5.62
CA TYR A 104 4.63 7.72 -4.58
C TYR A 104 5.56 8.89 -4.30
N CYS A 105 6.00 8.93 -3.06
CA CYS A 105 7.05 9.79 -2.54
C CYS A 105 8.15 8.90 -1.96
N TRP A 106 9.33 9.44 -1.76
CA TRP A 106 10.40 8.71 -1.08
C TRP A 106 11.32 9.63 -0.29
N THR A 107 11.84 9.10 0.80
CA THR A 107 12.79 9.79 1.67
C THR A 107 14.21 9.72 1.12
N GLN A 108 15.14 10.49 1.70
CA GLN A 108 16.56 10.41 1.34
C GLN A 108 17.18 9.02 1.55
N SER A 109 16.66 8.22 2.48
CA SER A 109 17.10 6.83 2.72
C SER A 109 16.53 5.82 1.73
N GLY A 110 15.71 6.25 0.77
CA GLY A 110 15.06 5.37 -0.20
C GLY A 110 13.84 4.64 0.37
N GLU A 111 13.21 5.16 1.43
CA GLU A 111 11.93 4.63 1.88
C GLU A 111 10.82 5.16 0.97
N VAL A 112 10.07 4.27 0.32
CA VAL A 112 8.99 4.60 -0.60
C VAL A 112 7.66 4.51 0.13
N TYR A 113 6.88 5.58 0.06
CA TYR A 113 5.57 5.66 0.71
C TYR A 113 4.54 6.29 -0.23
N PRO A 114 3.26 5.93 -0.07
CA PRO A 114 2.21 6.43 -0.94
C PRO A 114 1.92 7.92 -0.66
N HIS A 115 1.84 8.73 -1.72
CA HIS A 115 1.48 10.16 -1.62
C HIS A 115 0.05 10.38 -1.13
N ALA A 116 -0.88 9.53 -1.57
CA ALA A 116 -2.22 9.30 -1.06
C ALA A 116 -2.97 8.44 -2.10
N SER A 117 -4.15 7.95 -1.74
CA SER A 117 -5.00 7.12 -2.59
C SER A 117 -5.60 7.82 -3.83
N HIS A 118 -4.96 8.85 -4.37
CA HIS A 118 -5.38 9.49 -5.62
C HIS A 118 -5.26 8.48 -6.76
N PRO A 119 -6.37 8.10 -7.40
CA PRO A 119 -6.32 7.24 -8.57
C PRO A 119 -5.60 7.96 -9.72
N VAL A 120 -5.01 7.20 -10.63
CA VAL A 120 -4.47 7.71 -11.91
C VAL A 120 -5.48 8.65 -12.57
N GLY A 121 -5.10 9.91 -12.81
CA GLY A 121 -5.95 10.90 -13.50
C GLY A 121 -6.15 12.23 -12.78
N GLU A 122 -5.79 12.33 -11.49
CA GLU A 122 -5.74 13.60 -10.76
C GLU A 122 -4.30 14.05 -10.56
N GLN A 123 -4.06 15.37 -10.62
CA GLN A 123 -2.72 15.93 -10.39
C GLN A 123 -2.34 15.71 -8.92
N PRO A 124 -1.19 15.06 -8.63
CA PRO A 124 -0.76 14.83 -7.26
C PRO A 124 -0.47 16.17 -6.57
N GLY A 125 -0.95 16.32 -5.33
CA GLY A 125 -0.54 17.39 -4.42
C GLY A 125 0.89 17.23 -3.89
N PRO A 126 1.32 18.08 -2.96
CA PRO A 126 2.63 17.99 -2.29
C PRO A 126 2.75 16.70 -1.48
N CYS A 127 3.92 16.04 -1.53
CA CYS A 127 4.17 14.84 -0.74
C CYS A 127 3.75 15.01 0.73
N PRO A 128 3.02 14.05 1.32
CA PRO A 128 2.72 14.11 2.74
C PRO A 128 3.99 13.81 3.53
N ALA A 129 3.94 14.14 4.81
CA ALA A 129 4.97 13.72 5.76
C ALA A 129 5.14 12.19 5.69
N PRO A 130 6.38 11.69 5.68
CA PRO A 130 6.62 10.26 5.78
C PRO A 130 5.97 9.70 7.05
N PRO A 131 5.47 8.45 7.00
CA PRO A 131 4.77 7.81 8.12
C PRO A 131 5.62 7.65 9.38
#